data_AF-A0A0H5P2X4-F1
#
_entry.id   AF-A0A0H5P2X4-F1
#
_cell.length_a   1.000
_cell.length_b   1.000
_cell.length_c   1.000
_cell.angle_alpha   90.00
_cell.angle_beta   90.00
_cell.angle_gamma   90.00
#
_symmetry.space_group_name_H-M   'P 1'
#
loop_
_entity.id
_entity.type
_entity.pdbx_description
1 polymer ?
#
loop_
_entity_poly.entity_id
_entity_poly.type
_entity_poly.pdbx_seq_one_letter_code
_entity_poly.pdbx_strand_id
1 'polypeptide(L)'
;MEDKGTKGNRVRYVPLIEEVRQLVLDRLQAVGRGDPDARLFRGPRGGRIATGVLRDATHWDEVVVKLGYEHLRRHDLRHTGLTWFADAGVSLHVLQKIVGHADSRTTERYLHPDRREITGAGDKLTEHLRSRSGPALRVVG
;
A
#
# COMPACT_ATOMS: atom_id res chain seq x y z
N MET A 1 -23.04 12.74 -10.73
CA MET A 1 -21.75 12.40 -11.37
C MET A 1 -21.17 11.24 -10.58
N GLU A 2 -21.33 10.03 -11.11
CA GLU A 2 -21.01 8.76 -10.42
C GLU A 2 -19.54 8.64 -10.05
N ASP A 3 -19.32 7.97 -8.91
CA ASP A 3 -17.99 7.65 -8.42
C ASP A 3 -17.33 6.63 -9.36
N LYS A 4 -16.28 7.06 -10.10
CA LYS A 4 -15.45 6.13 -10.86
C LYS A 4 -14.74 5.19 -9.88
N GLY A 5 -15.22 3.95 -9.79
CA GLY A 5 -14.50 2.86 -9.16
C GLY A 5 -13.16 2.62 -9.84
N THR A 6 -12.19 2.07 -9.11
CA THR A 6 -10.96 1.53 -9.71
C THR A 6 -11.31 0.56 -10.83
N LYS A 7 -10.52 0.48 -11.90
CA LYS A 7 -10.69 -0.48 -13.02
C LYS A 7 -10.99 -1.89 -12.43
N GLY A 8 -12.26 -2.30 -12.41
CA GLY A 8 -12.74 -3.54 -11.78
C GLY A 8 -13.70 -3.42 -10.58
N ASN A 9 -14.03 -2.22 -10.07
CA ASN A 9 -14.98 -1.97 -8.96
C ASN A 9 -14.77 -2.82 -7.70
N ARG A 10 -13.52 -3.21 -7.39
CA ARG A 10 -13.19 -4.03 -6.22
C ARG A 10 -12.76 -3.16 -5.03
N VAL A 11 -13.55 -3.22 -3.96
CA VAL A 11 -13.16 -2.73 -2.64
C VAL A 11 -11.98 -3.56 -2.13
N ARG A 12 -10.99 -2.89 -1.54
CA ARG A 12 -9.83 -3.55 -0.94
C ARG A 12 -9.45 -2.85 0.36
N TYR A 13 -8.93 -3.65 1.29
CA TYR A 13 -8.40 -3.15 2.55
C TYR A 13 -6.91 -2.88 2.39
N VAL A 14 -6.49 -1.68 2.83
CA VAL A 14 -5.08 -1.27 2.86
C VAL A 14 -4.74 -0.99 4.32
N PRO A 15 -3.70 -1.63 4.88
CA PRO A 15 -3.31 -1.36 6.26
C PRO A 15 -2.80 0.08 6.41
N LEU A 16 -3.25 0.76 7.46
CA LEU A 16 -2.65 2.02 7.89
C LEU A 16 -1.55 1.72 8.90
N ILE A 17 -0.36 2.26 8.63
CA ILE A 17 0.76 2.22 9.57
C ILE A 17 0.53 3.23 10.71
N GLU A 18 1.20 3.04 11.83
CA GLU A 18 0.97 3.87 13.02
C GLU A 18 1.37 5.32 12.76
N GLU A 19 2.44 5.53 12.00
CA GLU A 19 3.03 6.82 11.66
C GLU A 19 2.07 7.72 10.86
N VAL A 20 1.09 7.15 10.15
CA VAL A 20 0.08 7.92 9.38
C VAL A 20 -1.26 8.02 10.08
N ARG A 21 -1.46 7.30 11.20
CA ARG A 21 -2.77 7.20 11.86
C ARG A 21 -3.28 8.57 12.29
N GLN A 22 -2.44 9.34 12.99
CA GLN A 22 -2.85 10.65 13.51
C GLN A 22 -3.21 11.62 12.36
N LEU A 23 -2.42 11.64 11.28
CA LEU A 23 -2.70 12.48 10.10
C LEU A 23 -4.06 12.16 9.47
N VAL A 24 -4.44 10.88 9.42
CA VAL A 24 -5.75 10.47 8.91
C VAL A 24 -6.87 10.89 9.85
N LEU A 25 -6.68 10.75 11.17
CA LEU A 25 -7.67 11.16 12.18
C LEU A 25 -7.91 12.67 12.15
N ASP A 26 -6.84 13.48 12.13
CA ASP A 26 -6.93 14.93 12.04
C ASP A 26 -7.69 15.35 10.78
N ARG A 27 -7.40 14.66 9.67
CA ARG A 27 -8.09 14.92 8.41
C ARG A 27 -9.58 14.57 8.48
N LEU A 28 -9.93 13.44 9.08
CA LEU A 28 -11.32 13.04 9.28
C LEU A 28 -12.09 14.07 10.11
N GLN A 29 -11.48 14.57 11.20
CA GLN A 29 -12.08 15.63 12.01
C GLN A 29 -12.27 16.94 11.23
N ALA A 30 -11.31 17.29 10.37
CA ALA A 30 -11.38 18.50 9.56
C ALA A 30 -12.47 18.47 8.46
N VAL A 31 -12.78 17.30 7.90
CA VAL A 31 -13.73 17.16 6.77
C VAL A 31 -15.09 16.60 7.15
N GLY A 32 -15.19 15.88 8.27
CA GLY A 32 -16.34 15.07 8.65
C GLY A 32 -17.00 15.56 9.93
N ARG A 33 -17.50 16.81 9.94
CA ARG A 33 -18.40 17.31 11.01
C ARG A 33 -19.76 16.57 10.98
N GLY A 34 -19.75 15.26 11.19
CA GLY A 34 -20.94 14.41 11.32
C GLY A 34 -21.47 13.75 10.03
N ASP A 35 -20.78 13.89 8.89
CA ASP A 35 -21.18 13.26 7.62
C ASP A 35 -20.30 12.03 7.31
N PRO A 36 -20.82 10.79 7.42
CA PRO A 36 -20.08 9.56 7.10
C PRO A 36 -19.71 9.44 5.62
N ASP A 37 -20.43 10.12 4.72
CA ASP A 37 -20.21 10.09 3.28
C ASP A 37 -19.29 11.25 2.81
N ALA A 38 -18.79 12.04 3.75
CA ALA A 38 -17.88 13.13 3.46
C ALA A 38 -16.59 12.63 2.80
N ARG A 39 -16.21 13.26 1.68
CA ARG A 39 -14.95 12.94 0.99
C ARG A 39 -13.75 13.34 1.85
N LEU A 40 -12.87 12.37 2.12
CA LEU A 40 -11.62 12.58 2.87
C LEU A 40 -10.71 13.61 2.18
N PHE A 41 -10.59 13.53 0.86
CA PHE A 41 -9.84 14.48 0.04
C PHE A 41 -10.77 15.19 -0.94
N ARG A 42 -10.69 16.52 -0.99
CA ARG A 42 -11.52 17.38 -1.84
C ARG A 42 -10.61 18.20 -2.75
N GLY A 43 -11.05 18.43 -3.98
CA GLY A 43 -10.36 19.36 -4.88
C GLY A 43 -10.57 20.82 -4.43
N PRO A 44 -9.87 21.78 -5.04
CA PRO A 44 -9.93 23.20 -4.66
C PRO A 44 -11.35 23.80 -4.66
N ARG A 45 -12.26 23.24 -5.47
CA ARG A 45 -13.67 23.64 -5.57
C ARG A 45 -14.62 22.84 -4.66
N GLY A 46 -14.10 22.15 -3.64
CA GLY A 46 -14.89 21.36 -2.68
C GLY A 46 -15.41 20.00 -3.18
N GLY A 47 -15.36 19.75 -4.49
CA GLY A 47 -15.75 18.48 -5.11
C GLY A 47 -14.64 17.42 -5.14
N ARG A 48 -14.79 16.41 -6.01
CA ARG A 48 -13.78 15.35 -6.22
C ARG A 48 -12.44 15.97 -6.63
N ILE A 49 -11.35 15.49 -6.02
CA ILE A 49 -10.01 15.79 -6.53
C ILE A 49 -9.76 15.00 -7.81
N ALA A 50 -9.42 15.68 -8.90
CA ALA A 50 -9.08 15.04 -10.16
C ALA A 50 -7.55 14.83 -10.24
N THR A 51 -7.13 13.73 -10.85
CA THR A 51 -5.71 13.31 -10.92
C THR A 51 -4.80 14.40 -11.48
N GLY A 52 -5.26 15.15 -12.49
CA GLY A 52 -4.50 16.24 -13.10
C GLY A 52 -4.23 17.41 -12.13
N VAL A 53 -5.14 17.65 -11.19
CA VAL A 53 -5.05 18.75 -10.21
C VAL A 53 -4.35 18.32 -8.93
N LEU A 54 -4.11 17.01 -8.75
CA LEU A 54 -3.47 16.47 -7.55
C LEU A 54 -2.03 16.97 -7.40
N ARG A 55 -1.30 17.15 -8.51
CA ARG A 55 0.08 17.66 -8.50
C ARG A 55 0.13 19.06 -7.89
N ASP A 56 -0.74 19.94 -8.37
CA ASP A 56 -0.79 21.33 -7.95
C ASP A 56 -1.39 21.45 -6.55
N ALA A 57 -2.47 20.73 -6.26
CA ALA A 57 -3.15 20.77 -4.97
C ALA A 57 -2.28 20.29 -3.79
N THR A 58 -1.23 19.50 -4.04
CA THR A 58 -0.27 19.06 -3.03
C THR A 58 1.06 19.82 -3.08
N HIS A 59 1.18 20.83 -3.95
CA HIS A 59 2.44 21.52 -4.27
C HIS A 59 3.60 20.52 -4.51
N TRP A 60 3.31 19.46 -5.27
CA TRP A 60 4.20 18.30 -5.37
C TRP A 60 5.62 18.67 -5.79
N ASP A 61 5.76 19.57 -6.76
CA ASP A 61 7.05 19.96 -7.31
C ASP A 61 7.92 20.70 -6.28
N GLU A 62 7.32 21.58 -5.49
CA GLU A 62 8.03 22.27 -4.40
C GLU A 62 8.46 21.29 -3.31
N VAL A 63 7.60 20.32 -2.97
CA VAL A 63 7.90 19.31 -1.95
C VAL A 63 9.09 18.45 -2.39
N VAL A 64 9.08 17.94 -3.62
CA VAL A 64 10.18 17.07 -4.09
C VAL A 64 11.49 17.83 -4.28
N VAL A 65 11.44 19.10 -4.71
CA VAL A 65 12.64 19.97 -4.78
C VAL A 65 13.21 20.20 -3.38
N LYS A 66 12.37 20.55 -2.39
CA LYS A 66 12.80 20.76 -1.00
C LYS A 66 13.42 19.51 -0.37
N LEU A 67 12.95 18.32 -0.77
CA LEU A 67 13.48 17.04 -0.32
C LEU A 67 14.71 16.57 -1.11
N GLY A 68 15.11 17.27 -2.18
CA GLY A 68 16.27 16.90 -3.02
C GLY A 68 15.98 15.79 -4.03
N TYR A 69 14.72 15.54 -4.39
CA TYR A 69 14.30 14.46 -5.29
C TYR A 69 13.50 14.97 -6.50
N GLU A 70 14.07 15.88 -7.29
CA GLU A 70 13.38 16.59 -8.39
C GLU A 70 12.70 15.67 -9.44
N HIS A 71 13.16 14.43 -9.58
CA HIS A 71 12.61 13.44 -10.51
C HIS A 71 11.65 12.44 -9.87
N LEU A 72 11.36 12.56 -8.57
CA LEU A 72 10.45 11.66 -7.86
C LEU A 72 9.01 11.90 -8.29
N ARG A 73 8.36 10.84 -8.79
CA ARG A 73 6.95 10.86 -9.17
C ARG A 73 6.13 10.12 -8.12
N ARG A 74 4.86 10.46 -7.98
CA ARG A 74 3.96 9.84 -6.99
C ARG A 74 3.83 8.32 -7.15
N HIS A 75 3.91 7.78 -8.37
CA HIS A 75 3.87 6.33 -8.56
C HIS A 75 5.18 5.66 -8.15
N ASP A 76 6.30 6.38 -8.13
CA ASP A 76 7.56 5.86 -7.60
C ASP A 76 7.42 5.65 -6.08
N LEU A 77 6.66 6.49 -5.34
CA LEU A 77 6.34 6.23 -3.93
C LEU A 77 5.58 4.91 -3.71
N ARG A 78 4.70 4.53 -4.65
CA ARG A 78 4.01 3.22 -4.59
C ARG A 78 5.02 2.08 -4.77
N HIS A 79 6.02 2.24 -5.64
CA HIS A 79 7.09 1.28 -5.81
C HIS A 79 7.94 1.17 -4.55
N THR A 80 8.36 2.30 -3.98
CA THR A 80 9.12 2.35 -2.71
C THR A 80 8.36 1.66 -1.57
N GLY A 81 7.07 1.98 -1.38
CA GLY A 81 6.27 1.34 -0.33
C GLY A 81 6.12 -0.18 -0.51
N LEU A 82 6.03 -0.65 -1.76
CA LEU A 82 5.98 -2.10 -2.05
C LEU A 82 7.30 -2.80 -1.72
N THR A 83 8.43 -2.17 -2.07
CA THR A 83 9.76 -2.65 -1.69
C THR A 83 9.89 -2.71 -0.17
N TRP A 84 9.49 -1.67 0.56
CA TRP A 84 9.55 -1.68 2.03
C TRP A 84 8.68 -2.76 2.67
N PHE A 85 7.49 -3.03 2.13
CA PHE A 85 6.70 -4.16 2.61
C PHE A 85 7.38 -5.50 2.34
N ALA A 86 8.02 -5.67 1.18
CA ALA A 86 8.78 -6.87 0.85
C ALA A 86 9.98 -7.04 1.79
N ASP A 87 10.77 -5.98 2.00
CA ASP A 87 11.94 -5.97 2.90
C ASP A 87 11.54 -6.21 4.37
N ALA A 88 10.32 -5.82 4.76
CA ALA A 88 9.74 -6.14 6.07
C ALA A 88 9.28 -7.61 6.18
N GLY A 89 9.47 -8.43 5.15
CA GLY A 89 9.12 -9.84 5.10
C GLY A 89 7.63 -10.12 4.89
N VAL A 90 6.85 -9.16 4.40
CA VAL A 90 5.43 -9.38 4.08
C VAL A 90 5.32 -10.31 2.87
N SER A 91 4.54 -11.38 3.01
CA SER A 91 4.42 -12.38 1.94
C SER A 91 3.81 -11.80 0.66
N LEU A 92 4.27 -12.31 -0.49
CA LEU A 92 3.83 -11.88 -1.82
C LEU A 92 2.29 -11.89 -1.98
N HIS A 93 1.63 -12.92 -1.44
CA HIS A 93 0.17 -13.04 -1.49
C HIS A 93 -0.54 -11.92 -0.73
N VAL A 94 -0.01 -11.52 0.43
CA VAL A 94 -0.56 -10.39 1.21
C VAL A 94 -0.32 -9.08 0.46
N LEU A 95 0.89 -8.89 -0.08
CA LEU A 95 1.23 -7.74 -0.91
C LEU A 95 0.27 -7.58 -2.09
N GLN A 96 0.05 -8.65 -2.87
CA GLN A 96 -0.88 -8.65 -4.02
C GLN A 96 -2.29 -8.18 -3.64
N LYS A 97 -2.81 -8.60 -2.48
CA LYS A 97 -4.10 -8.16 -1.96
C LYS A 97 -4.12 -6.66 -1.62
N ILE A 98 -3.06 -6.15 -1.00
CA ILE A 98 -2.95 -4.72 -0.64
C ILE A 98 -2.91 -3.86 -1.89
N VAL A 99 -2.09 -4.23 -2.89
CA VAL A 99 -1.96 -3.44 -4.12
C VAL A 99 -3.08 -3.63 -5.12
N GLY A 100 -3.80 -4.75 -5.07
CA GLY A 100 -4.88 -5.08 -5.99
C GLY A 100 -4.40 -5.44 -7.40
N HIS A 101 -3.17 -5.96 -7.54
CA HIS A 101 -2.68 -6.48 -8.82
C HIS A 101 -3.29 -7.86 -9.07
N ALA A 102 -3.94 -8.03 -10.22
CA ALA A 102 -4.47 -9.34 -10.65
C ALA A 102 -3.36 -10.27 -11.18
N ASP A 103 -2.23 -9.70 -11.62
CA ASP A 103 -1.07 -10.43 -12.15
C ASP A 103 0.11 -10.35 -11.16
N SER A 104 0.65 -11.52 -10.79
CA SER A 104 1.78 -11.68 -9.88
C SER A 104 3.07 -11.07 -10.39
N ARG A 105 3.29 -11.06 -11.72
CA ARG A 105 4.50 -10.53 -12.37
C ARG A 105 4.76 -9.06 -12.04
N THR A 106 3.68 -8.30 -11.82
CA THR A 106 3.76 -6.88 -11.46
C THR A 106 4.30 -6.67 -10.03
N THR A 107 4.19 -7.68 -9.16
CA THR A 107 4.57 -7.61 -7.74
C THR A 107 5.90 -8.33 -7.47
N GLU A 108 6.23 -9.35 -8.27
CA GLU A 108 7.52 -10.06 -8.23
C GLU A 108 8.72 -9.12 -8.40
N ARG A 109 8.59 -8.02 -9.15
CA ARG A 109 9.66 -7.02 -9.33
C ARG A 109 10.08 -6.29 -8.05
N TYR A 110 9.34 -6.42 -6.96
CA TYR A 110 9.68 -5.82 -5.66
C TYR A 110 10.28 -6.84 -4.68
N LEU A 111 10.29 -8.12 -5.05
CA LEU A 111 10.93 -9.16 -4.25
C LEU A 111 12.39 -9.26 -4.68
N HIS A 112 13.28 -8.80 -3.82
CA HIS A 112 14.72 -9.03 -3.95
C HIS A 112 15.20 -9.80 -2.73
N PRO A 113 14.90 -11.11 -2.65
CA PRO A 113 15.29 -11.88 -1.48
C PRO A 113 16.81 -11.89 -1.36
N ASP A 114 17.31 -11.33 -0.27
CA ASP A 114 18.72 -11.40 0.05
C ASP A 114 19.05 -12.79 0.64
N ARG A 115 20.35 -13.07 0.81
CA ARG A 115 20.81 -14.36 1.34
C ARG A 115 20.35 -14.62 2.79
N ARG A 116 20.04 -13.57 3.56
CA ARG A 116 19.54 -13.69 4.93
C ARG A 116 18.08 -14.10 4.93
N GLU A 117 17.26 -13.54 4.04
CA GLU A 117 15.85 -13.94 3.89
C GLU A 117 15.71 -15.41 3.47
N ILE A 118 16.56 -15.87 2.55
CA ILE A 118 16.58 -17.27 2.11
C ILE A 118 16.93 -18.20 3.28
N THR A 119 17.93 -17.80 4.09
CA THR A 119 18.35 -18.60 5.24
C THR A 119 17.26 -18.62 6.32
N GLY A 120 16.70 -17.45 6.65
CA GLY A 120 15.61 -17.31 7.61
C GLY A 120 14.31 -18.02 7.20
N ALA A 121 14.11 -18.32 5.92
CA ALA A 121 13.00 -19.15 5.47
C ALA A 121 13.09 -20.59 6.02
N GLY A 122 14.31 -21.14 6.14
CA GLY A 122 14.54 -22.44 6.76
C GLY A 122 14.21 -22.46 8.25
N ASP A 123 14.54 -21.37 8.95
CA ASP A 123 14.22 -21.21 10.38
C ASP A 123 12.70 -21.12 10.60
N LYS A 124 12.00 -20.32 9.78
CA LYS A 124 10.53 -20.20 9.80
C LYS A 124 9.84 -21.53 9.53
N LEU A 125 10.36 -22.33 8.59
CA LEU A 125 9.83 -23.68 8.32
C LEU A 125 10.06 -24.61 9.53
N THR A 126 11.24 -24.55 10.13
CA THR A 126 11.59 -25.33 11.33
C THR A 126 10.65 -25.01 12.49
N GLU A 127 10.38 -23.73 12.73
CA GLU A 127 9.42 -23.29 13.75
C GLU A 127 8.00 -23.79 13.46
N HIS A 128 7.53 -23.64 12.22
CA HIS A 128 6.20 -24.11 11.82
C HIS A 128 6.03 -25.62 12.03
N LEU A 129 7.01 -26.43 11.62
CA LEU A 129 7.01 -27.88 11.78
C LEU A 129 7.05 -28.32 13.25
N ARG A 130 7.69 -27.53 14.12
CA ARG A 130 7.79 -27.81 15.57
C ARG A 130 6.62 -27.27 16.37
N SER A 131 5.81 -26.39 15.80
CA SER A 131 4.64 -25.81 16.46
C SER A 131 3.57 -26.88 16.75
N ARG A 132 2.77 -26.71 17.82
CA ARG A 132 1.67 -27.65 18.18
C ARG A 132 0.57 -27.70 17.12
N SER A 133 0.56 -26.76 16.18
CA SER A 133 -0.33 -26.67 15.03
C SER A 133 0.38 -27.04 13.73
N GLY A 134 1.46 -27.83 13.81
CA GLY A 134 2.27 -28.25 12.67
C GLY A 134 1.43 -28.84 11.53
N PRO A 135 1.91 -28.73 10.29
CA PRO A 135 1.10 -28.99 9.11
C PRO A 135 0.73 -30.47 9.04
N ALA A 136 -0.55 -30.76 8.81
CA ALA A 136 -0.96 -32.07 8.31
C ALA A 136 -0.46 -32.22 6.86
N LEU A 137 0.15 -33.35 6.53
CA LEU A 137 0.58 -33.67 5.17
C LEU A 137 -0.62 -33.53 4.21
N ARG A 138 -0.48 -32.63 3.23
CA ARG A 138 -1.43 -32.49 2.12
C ARG A 138 -0.71 -32.93 0.85
N VAL A 139 -1.07 -34.09 0.34
CA VAL A 139 -0.65 -34.53 -0.99
C VAL A 139 -1.53 -33.78 -1.99
N VAL A 140 -0.92 -32.89 -2.77
CA VAL A 140 -1.57 -32.27 -3.92
C VAL A 140 -1.10 -33.05 -5.14
N GLY A 141 -1.99 -33.90 -5.67
CA GLY A 141 -1.83 -34.59 -6.95
C GLY A 141 -2.43 -33.80 -8.09
#